data_AF-R6ZRX1-F1
#
_entry.id   AF-R6ZRX1-F1
#
_cell.length_a   1.000
_cell.length_b   1.000
_cell.length_c   1.000
_cell.angle_alpha   90.00
_cell.angle_beta   90.00
_cell.angle_gamma   90.00
#
_symmetry.space_group_name_H-M   'P 1'
#
loop_
_entity.id
_entity.type
_entity.pdbx_description
1 polymer ?
#
loop_
_entity_poly.entity_id
_entity_poly.type
_entity_poly.pdbx_seq_one_letter_code
_entity_poly.pdbx_strand_id
1 'polypeptide(L)'
;MISNQILQNTIEGLKAIARVDFGVTDTDGKEAASTTQGMAACGPEAVEFAKSQADSQEIKGFQYFKIYDDQQPEYVLIAAGTGEDVYMVGKMAAFQIQGLLVAYKERFDKDNFIKNLLLDNLLLIDIYSRAKKLHIQTDVKRVVMIVETAEGKDNNILEMMRTFYGSGSRDFVTAVDENNVIVVKDLTDGDDTREIEKAATAMESFLEREGMTGIHIAFGTVVKEIKEVSRSYKEAKMAMDVGKIFFDERNIIAYSELGIGRLIYQLPIPLCKMFIKEIFGGKSPDDFDEETLTTINKFFENSLNVSETSRQLFIHRNTLVYRLDKLQKNTGLDLRVFEDAITFRIALMVVKYMNYMESFEY
;
A
#
# COMPACT_ATOMS: atom_id res chain seq x y z
N MET A 1 -7.47 13.77 -11.95
CA MET A 1 -7.23 14.24 -13.33
C MET A 1 -6.84 13.05 -14.19
N ILE A 2 -7.34 12.98 -15.42
CA ILE A 2 -6.88 12.02 -16.41
C ILE A 2 -5.44 12.36 -16.82
N SER A 3 -4.58 11.35 -17.03
CA SER A 3 -3.24 11.59 -17.54
C SER A 3 -3.26 11.92 -19.03
N ASN A 4 -2.34 12.79 -19.48
CA ASN A 4 -2.18 13.13 -20.89
C ASN A 4 -1.96 11.89 -21.77
N GLN A 5 -1.29 10.85 -21.24
CA GLN A 5 -1.07 9.59 -21.95
C GLN A 5 -2.40 8.86 -22.27
N ILE A 6 -3.37 8.87 -21.35
CA ILE A 6 -4.67 8.25 -21.58
C ILE A 6 -5.46 9.02 -22.64
N LEU A 7 -5.43 10.36 -22.60
CA LEU A 7 -6.04 11.19 -23.63
C LEU A 7 -5.41 10.90 -25.00
N GLN A 8 -4.08 10.87 -25.06
CA GLN A 8 -3.32 10.58 -26.29
C GLN A 8 -3.69 9.22 -26.88
N ASN A 9 -3.63 8.15 -26.08
CA ASN A 9 -3.98 6.81 -26.54
C ASN A 9 -5.44 6.74 -27.03
N THR A 10 -6.36 7.46 -26.38
CA THR A 10 -7.78 7.49 -26.76
C THR A 10 -7.98 8.14 -28.12
N ILE A 11 -7.40 9.32 -28.34
CA ILE A 11 -7.57 10.05 -29.61
C ILE A 11 -6.82 9.38 -30.77
N GLU A 12 -5.68 8.71 -30.51
CA GLU A 12 -4.99 7.89 -31.51
C GLU A 12 -5.84 6.69 -31.95
N GLY A 13 -6.48 6.00 -31.00
CA GLY A 13 -7.42 4.93 -31.30
C GLY A 13 -8.61 5.41 -32.15
N LEU A 14 -9.17 6.57 -31.81
CA LEU A 14 -10.26 7.18 -32.58
C LEU A 14 -9.83 7.60 -33.99
N LYS A 15 -8.62 8.19 -34.13
CA LYS A 15 -8.05 8.54 -35.45
C LYS A 15 -7.87 7.31 -36.33
N ALA A 16 -7.39 6.20 -35.78
CA ALA A 16 -7.20 4.96 -36.53
C ALA A 16 -8.52 4.43 -37.14
N ILE A 17 -9.66 4.66 -36.47
CA ILE A 17 -10.99 4.23 -36.91
C ILE A 17 -11.59 5.23 -37.90
N ALA A 18 -11.65 6.51 -37.52
CA ALA A 18 -12.44 7.51 -38.24
C ALA A 18 -11.63 8.33 -39.26
N ARG A 19 -10.29 8.22 -39.25
CA ARG A 19 -9.37 9.01 -40.09
C ARG A 19 -9.55 10.53 -39.95
N VAL A 20 -9.99 10.96 -38.77
CA VAL A 20 -10.08 12.36 -38.34
C VAL A 20 -8.91 12.65 -37.42
N ASP A 21 -8.29 13.81 -37.59
CA ASP A 21 -7.25 14.28 -36.68
C ASP A 21 -7.89 14.96 -35.47
N PHE A 22 -7.32 14.72 -34.28
CA PHE A 22 -7.81 15.24 -33.02
C PHE A 22 -6.71 15.99 -32.26
N GLY A 23 -7.10 17.03 -31.53
CA GLY A 23 -6.30 17.72 -30.53
C GLY A 23 -7.15 17.96 -29.28
N VAL A 24 -6.56 17.84 -28.11
CA VAL A 24 -7.20 18.13 -26.82
C VAL A 24 -6.38 19.22 -26.13
N THR A 25 -7.02 20.33 -25.77
CA THR A 25 -6.41 21.41 -25.00
C THR A 25 -7.15 21.61 -23.68
N ASP A 26 -6.47 22.14 -22.67
CA ASP A 26 -7.15 22.72 -21.51
C ASP A 26 -7.87 24.03 -21.89
N THR A 27 -8.63 24.62 -20.96
CA THR A 27 -9.32 25.90 -21.17
C THR A 27 -8.40 27.10 -21.34
N ASP A 28 -7.12 26.95 -21.01
CA ASP A 28 -6.08 27.97 -21.20
C ASP A 28 -5.34 27.81 -22.55
N GLY A 29 -5.76 26.85 -23.37
CA GLY A 29 -5.25 26.62 -24.72
C GLY A 29 -3.93 25.85 -24.76
N LYS A 30 -3.52 25.25 -23.63
CA LYS A 30 -2.34 24.39 -23.57
C LYS A 30 -2.69 23.00 -24.06
N GLU A 31 -1.86 22.46 -24.94
CA GLU A 31 -2.06 21.12 -25.50
C GLU A 31 -1.89 20.04 -24.42
N ALA A 32 -2.90 19.19 -24.28
CA ALA A 32 -2.90 18.01 -23.42
C ALA A 32 -2.59 16.74 -24.21
N ALA A 33 -3.11 16.62 -25.43
CA ALA A 33 -2.87 15.50 -26.34
C ALA A 33 -3.13 15.93 -27.79
N SER A 34 -2.43 15.32 -28.76
CA SER A 34 -2.63 15.63 -30.18
C SER A 34 -2.22 14.49 -31.11
N THR A 35 -2.99 14.26 -32.17
CA THR A 35 -2.66 13.28 -33.21
C THR A 35 -1.89 13.87 -34.39
N THR A 36 -1.67 15.19 -34.41
CA THR A 36 -0.95 15.89 -35.49
C THR A 36 -0.25 17.16 -35.00
N GLN A 37 0.90 17.48 -35.57
CA GLN A 37 1.73 18.61 -35.14
C GLN A 37 1.10 19.99 -35.42
N GLY A 38 0.03 20.07 -36.22
CA GLY A 38 -0.66 21.31 -36.56
C GLY A 38 -1.71 21.80 -35.55
N MET A 39 -2.10 20.97 -34.57
CA MET A 39 -3.19 21.29 -33.62
C MET A 39 -2.78 22.30 -32.54
N ALA A 40 -1.50 22.39 -32.20
CA ALA A 40 -0.99 23.38 -31.24
C ALA A 40 -1.27 24.83 -31.65
N ALA A 41 -1.41 25.10 -32.95
CA ALA A 41 -1.72 26.43 -33.48
C ALA A 41 -3.16 26.89 -33.21
N CYS A 42 -4.05 25.97 -32.78
CA CYS A 42 -5.46 26.24 -32.51
C CYS A 42 -5.73 26.61 -31.03
N GLY A 43 -4.69 26.69 -30.19
CA GLY A 43 -4.81 27.04 -28.77
C GLY A 43 -5.52 28.38 -28.50
N PRO A 44 -5.17 29.49 -29.20
CA PRO A 44 -5.84 30.78 -28.99
C PRO A 44 -7.35 30.74 -29.30
N GLU A 45 -7.74 30.07 -30.39
CA GLU A 45 -9.15 29.88 -30.77
C GLU A 45 -9.88 28.98 -29.75
N ALA A 46 -9.20 27.97 -29.21
CA ALA A 46 -9.75 27.11 -28.16
C ALA A 46 -10.05 27.91 -26.87
N VAL A 47 -9.19 28.85 -26.48
CA VAL A 47 -9.42 29.74 -25.32
C VAL A 47 -10.63 30.65 -25.52
N GLU A 48 -10.77 31.22 -26.72
CA GLU A 48 -11.94 32.06 -27.04
C GLU A 48 -13.22 31.23 -27.04
N PHE A 49 -13.18 30.05 -27.66
CA PHE A 49 -14.30 29.12 -27.70
C PHE A 49 -14.70 28.60 -26.31
N ALA A 50 -13.74 28.31 -25.43
CA ALA A 50 -14.00 27.86 -24.06
C ALA A 50 -14.86 28.86 -23.27
N LYS A 51 -14.67 30.17 -23.51
CA LYS A 51 -15.44 31.27 -22.88
C LYS A 51 -16.80 31.54 -23.53
N SER A 52 -17.06 31.00 -24.72
CA SER A 52 -18.33 31.18 -25.43
C SER A 52 -19.49 30.48 -24.71
N GLN A 53 -20.74 30.70 -25.12
CA GLN A 53 -21.88 29.91 -24.63
C GLN A 53 -22.17 28.66 -25.48
N ALA A 54 -21.44 28.44 -26.58
CA ALA A 54 -21.69 27.32 -27.48
C ALA A 54 -21.04 26.03 -26.97
N ASP A 55 -21.71 24.89 -27.15
CA ASP A 55 -21.17 23.55 -26.84
C ASP A 55 -20.26 23.01 -27.95
N SER A 56 -20.47 23.48 -29.18
CA SER A 56 -19.63 23.18 -30.34
C SER A 56 -19.58 24.37 -31.29
N GLN A 57 -18.43 24.61 -31.93
CA GLN A 57 -18.27 25.69 -32.91
C GLN A 57 -17.27 25.30 -34.00
N GLU A 58 -17.52 25.76 -35.23
CA GLU A 58 -16.54 25.67 -36.31
C GLU A 58 -15.72 26.96 -36.39
N ILE A 59 -14.39 26.84 -36.32
CA ILE A 59 -13.46 27.97 -36.42
C ILE A 59 -12.34 27.58 -37.39
N LYS A 60 -12.18 28.36 -38.46
CA LYS A 60 -11.14 28.16 -39.49
C LYS A 60 -11.10 26.74 -40.09
N GLY A 61 -12.26 26.10 -40.24
CA GLY A 61 -12.40 24.74 -40.80
C GLY A 61 -12.11 23.61 -39.80
N PHE A 62 -11.92 23.93 -38.53
CA PHE A 62 -11.79 22.96 -37.43
C PHE A 62 -13.07 22.97 -36.59
N GLN A 63 -13.49 21.79 -36.13
CA GLN A 63 -14.65 21.63 -35.25
C GLN A 63 -14.18 21.57 -33.80
N TYR A 64 -14.72 22.43 -32.95
CA TYR A 64 -14.39 22.51 -31.53
C TYR A 64 -15.57 22.01 -30.70
N PHE A 65 -15.29 21.25 -29.65
CA PHE A 65 -16.27 20.68 -28.74
C PHE A 65 -15.82 20.90 -27.30
N LYS A 66 -16.72 21.41 -26.45
CA LYS A 66 -16.46 21.50 -25.01
C LYS A 66 -16.63 20.14 -24.38
N ILE A 67 -15.69 19.82 -23.51
CA ILE A 67 -15.76 18.66 -22.64
C ILE A 67 -15.94 19.19 -21.22
N TYR A 68 -17.08 18.84 -20.62
CA TYR A 68 -17.48 19.33 -19.31
C TYR A 68 -17.06 18.36 -18.20
N ASP A 69 -16.55 18.91 -17.10
CA ASP A 69 -16.58 18.27 -15.79
C ASP A 69 -17.71 18.92 -14.96
N ASP A 70 -18.74 18.13 -14.63
CA ASP A 70 -20.02 18.61 -14.12
C ASP A 70 -20.65 19.71 -15.01
N GLN A 71 -20.50 20.99 -14.63
CA GLN A 71 -21.01 22.15 -15.37
C GLN A 71 -19.89 23.10 -15.84
N GLN A 72 -18.63 22.77 -15.58
CA GLN A 72 -17.48 23.60 -15.95
C GLN A 72 -16.77 22.95 -17.16
N PRO A 73 -16.45 23.72 -18.21
CA PRO A 73 -15.60 23.21 -19.29
C PRO A 73 -14.20 22.95 -18.73
N GLU A 74 -13.70 21.73 -18.90
CA GLU A 74 -12.36 21.33 -18.43
C GLU A 74 -11.39 21.23 -19.62
N TYR A 75 -11.87 20.69 -20.74
CA TYR A 75 -11.09 20.55 -21.96
C TYR A 75 -11.87 21.03 -23.18
N VAL A 76 -11.12 21.33 -24.24
CA VAL A 76 -11.65 21.57 -25.58
C VAL A 76 -11.06 20.51 -26.51
N LEU A 77 -11.94 19.76 -27.16
CA LEU A 77 -11.56 18.85 -28.24
C LEU A 77 -11.65 19.57 -29.58
N ILE A 78 -10.62 19.44 -30.38
CA ILE A 78 -10.48 19.97 -31.73
C ILE A 78 -10.47 18.78 -32.68
N ALA A 79 -11.33 18.80 -33.69
CA ALA A 79 -11.40 17.78 -34.73
C ALA A 79 -11.18 18.41 -36.11
N ALA A 80 -10.31 17.77 -36.91
CA ALA A 80 -9.96 18.21 -38.26
C ALA A 80 -10.08 17.05 -39.26
N GLY A 81 -10.71 17.31 -40.39
CA GLY A 81 -10.81 16.34 -41.47
C GLY A 81 -11.53 16.93 -42.68
N THR A 82 -11.56 16.16 -43.77
CA THR A 82 -12.14 16.58 -45.06
C THR A 82 -13.51 15.95 -45.36
N GLY A 83 -14.02 15.11 -44.46
CA GLY A 83 -15.30 14.42 -44.61
C GLY A 83 -16.48 15.16 -43.96
N GLU A 84 -17.69 14.88 -44.43
CA GLU A 84 -18.94 15.45 -43.86
C GLU A 84 -19.22 14.93 -42.43
N ASP A 85 -18.61 13.80 -42.05
CA ASP A 85 -18.82 13.15 -40.75
C ASP A 85 -17.94 13.72 -39.62
N VAL A 86 -17.05 14.68 -39.89
CA VAL A 86 -16.09 15.23 -38.91
C VAL A 86 -16.80 15.77 -37.66
N TYR A 87 -17.95 16.41 -37.84
CA TYR A 87 -18.75 16.89 -36.71
C TYR A 87 -19.26 15.73 -35.84
N MET A 88 -19.83 14.69 -36.46
CA MET A 88 -20.37 13.53 -35.74
C MET A 88 -19.26 12.78 -35.00
N VAL A 89 -18.14 12.54 -35.68
CA VAL A 89 -16.96 11.89 -35.12
C VAL A 89 -16.36 12.70 -33.97
N GLY A 90 -16.22 14.02 -34.15
CA GLY A 90 -15.77 14.92 -33.09
C GLY A 90 -16.68 14.90 -31.87
N LYS A 91 -18.00 14.88 -32.07
CA LYS A 91 -18.97 14.76 -30.98
C LYS A 91 -18.89 13.43 -30.23
N MET A 92 -18.69 12.32 -30.95
CA MET A 92 -18.47 11.01 -30.32
C MET A 92 -17.17 10.97 -29.52
N ALA A 93 -16.10 11.53 -30.06
CA ALA A 93 -14.82 11.65 -29.38
C ALA A 93 -14.94 12.50 -28.09
N ALA A 94 -15.64 13.64 -28.16
CA ALA A 94 -15.90 14.48 -27.00
C ALA A 94 -16.69 13.73 -25.93
N PHE A 95 -17.75 13.00 -26.32
CA PHE A 95 -18.54 12.18 -25.40
C PHE A 95 -17.70 11.08 -24.74
N GLN A 96 -16.82 10.41 -25.49
CA GLN A 96 -15.94 9.38 -24.96
C GLN A 96 -14.96 9.94 -23.94
N ILE A 97 -14.31 11.08 -24.24
CA ILE A 97 -13.37 11.72 -23.32
C ILE A 97 -14.11 12.22 -22.07
N GLN A 98 -15.31 12.78 -22.22
CA GLN A 98 -16.15 13.16 -21.08
C GLN A 98 -16.50 11.96 -20.20
N GLY A 99 -16.89 10.83 -20.80
CA GLY A 99 -17.15 9.59 -20.06
C GLY A 99 -15.91 9.09 -19.30
N LEU A 100 -14.73 9.19 -19.91
CA LEU A 100 -13.48 8.90 -19.23
C LEU A 100 -13.25 9.85 -18.04
N LEU A 101 -13.45 11.16 -18.20
CA LEU A 101 -13.26 12.15 -17.13
C LEU A 101 -14.13 11.84 -15.92
N VAL A 102 -15.42 11.58 -16.15
CA VAL A 102 -16.36 11.20 -15.08
C VAL A 102 -15.88 9.92 -14.38
N ALA A 103 -15.52 8.88 -15.15
CA ALA A 103 -15.07 7.61 -14.58
C ALA A 103 -13.77 7.75 -13.74
N TYR A 104 -12.81 8.56 -14.20
CA TYR A 104 -11.58 8.81 -13.47
C TYR A 104 -11.78 9.72 -12.25
N LYS A 105 -12.73 10.66 -12.31
CA LYS A 105 -13.10 11.50 -11.16
C LYS A 105 -13.79 10.69 -10.08
N GLU A 106 -14.76 9.84 -10.42
CA GLU A 106 -15.38 8.93 -9.46
C GLU A 106 -14.35 7.99 -8.79
N ARG A 107 -13.41 7.45 -9.58
CA ARG A 107 -12.32 6.64 -9.04
C ARG A 107 -11.42 7.44 -8.10
N PHE A 108 -11.04 8.65 -8.48
CA PHE A 108 -10.23 9.54 -7.65
C PHE A 108 -10.96 9.93 -6.36
N ASP A 109 -12.27 10.14 -6.41
CA ASP A 109 -13.10 10.43 -5.23
C ASP A 109 -13.20 9.21 -4.30
N LYS A 110 -13.26 7.98 -4.85
CA LYS A 110 -13.18 6.74 -4.06
C LYS A 110 -11.81 6.59 -3.40
N ASP A 111 -10.72 6.77 -4.14
CA ASP A 111 -9.36 6.67 -3.60
C ASP A 111 -9.13 7.69 -2.47
N ASN A 112 -9.60 8.93 -2.67
CA ASN A 112 -9.51 9.99 -1.68
C ASN A 112 -10.40 9.72 -0.47
N PHE A 113 -11.61 9.19 -0.68
CA PHE A 113 -12.48 8.73 0.40
C PHE A 113 -11.81 7.66 1.25
N ILE A 114 -11.25 6.61 0.63
CA ILE A 114 -10.55 5.53 1.34
C ILE A 114 -9.31 6.06 2.03
N LYS A 115 -8.52 6.93 1.41
CA LYS A 115 -7.34 7.55 2.05
C LYS A 115 -7.72 8.34 3.32
N ASN A 116 -8.76 9.15 3.26
CA ASN A 116 -9.23 9.89 4.44
C ASN A 116 -9.85 8.99 5.49
N LEU A 117 -10.51 7.90 5.08
CA LEU A 117 -11.04 6.89 6.00
C LEU A 117 -9.89 6.21 6.75
N LEU A 118 -8.85 5.74 6.05
CA LEU A 118 -7.68 5.07 6.65
C LEU A 118 -6.96 5.96 7.67
N LEU A 119 -6.92 7.27 7.41
CA LEU A 119 -6.28 8.27 8.26
C LEU A 119 -7.16 8.82 9.39
N ASP A 120 -8.38 8.31 9.58
CA ASP A 120 -9.38 8.84 10.53
C ASP A 120 -9.69 10.34 10.36
N ASN A 121 -9.61 10.84 9.12
CA ASN A 121 -9.90 12.24 8.79
C ASN A 121 -11.39 12.52 8.54
N LEU A 122 -12.28 11.57 8.82
CA LEU A 122 -13.71 11.65 8.54
C LEU A 122 -14.53 11.43 9.82
N LEU A 123 -15.59 12.23 9.98
CA LEU A 123 -16.60 11.96 11.00
C LEU A 123 -17.47 10.79 10.57
N LEU A 124 -18.02 10.07 11.55
CA LEU A 124 -18.86 8.88 11.30
C LEU A 124 -20.03 9.17 10.34
N ILE A 125 -20.68 10.32 10.47
CA ILE A 125 -21.77 10.74 9.57
C ILE A 125 -21.27 10.93 8.12
N ASP A 126 -20.08 11.50 7.95
CA ASP A 126 -19.48 11.72 6.64
C ASP A 126 -19.06 10.42 5.98
N ILE A 127 -18.59 9.43 6.76
CA ILE A 127 -18.23 8.10 6.26
C ILE A 127 -19.44 7.47 5.53
N TYR A 128 -20.59 7.39 6.19
CA TYR A 128 -21.79 6.79 5.60
C TYR A 128 -22.37 7.62 4.45
N SER A 129 -22.38 8.95 4.59
CA SER A 129 -22.88 9.86 3.55
C SER A 129 -22.06 9.76 2.26
N ARG A 130 -20.72 9.78 2.37
CA ARG A 130 -19.82 9.65 1.22
C ARG A 130 -19.81 8.24 0.65
N ALA A 131 -19.79 7.20 1.48
CA ALA A 131 -19.88 5.82 1.01
C ALA A 131 -21.15 5.60 0.17
N LYS A 132 -22.30 6.13 0.61
CA LYS A 132 -23.55 6.07 -0.17
C LYS A 132 -23.45 6.81 -1.50
N LYS A 133 -22.89 8.02 -1.54
CA LYS A 133 -22.68 8.79 -2.78
C LYS A 133 -21.76 8.08 -3.77
N LEU A 134 -20.74 7.40 -3.26
CA LEU A 134 -19.74 6.69 -4.06
C LEU A 134 -20.14 5.23 -4.35
N HIS A 135 -21.36 4.82 -3.99
CA HIS A 135 -21.86 3.45 -4.16
C HIS A 135 -20.97 2.38 -3.51
N ILE A 136 -20.35 2.69 -2.37
CA ILE A 136 -19.53 1.76 -1.57
C ILE A 136 -20.44 1.09 -0.54
N GLN A 137 -20.45 -0.24 -0.52
CA GLN A 137 -21.22 -1.03 0.44
C GLN A 137 -20.61 -0.91 1.84
N THR A 138 -21.40 -0.48 2.82
CA THR A 138 -20.89 -0.17 4.16
C THR A 138 -20.75 -1.39 5.07
N ASP A 139 -21.55 -2.43 4.82
CA ASP A 139 -21.72 -3.57 5.74
C ASP A 139 -21.17 -4.85 5.10
N VAL A 140 -19.90 -4.79 4.68
CA VAL A 140 -19.19 -5.89 4.02
C VAL A 140 -17.89 -6.13 4.76
N LYS A 141 -17.54 -7.42 4.89
CA LYS A 141 -16.29 -7.84 5.51
C LYS A 141 -15.10 -7.33 4.69
N ARG A 142 -14.14 -6.69 5.36
CA ARG A 142 -12.94 -6.17 4.72
C ARG A 142 -11.70 -6.45 5.56
N VAL A 143 -10.57 -6.56 4.88
CA VAL A 143 -9.26 -6.58 5.52
C VAL A 143 -8.35 -5.60 4.80
N VAL A 144 -7.53 -4.88 5.57
CA VAL A 144 -6.52 -4.00 5.02
C VAL A 144 -5.19 -4.74 4.96
N MET A 145 -4.55 -4.69 3.80
CA MET A 145 -3.21 -5.19 3.54
C MET A 145 -2.31 -4.00 3.18
N ILE A 146 -1.09 -3.98 3.70
CA ILE A 146 -0.04 -3.02 3.36
C ILE A 146 1.05 -3.79 2.63
N VAL A 147 1.48 -3.24 1.51
CA VAL A 147 2.55 -3.78 0.66
C VAL A 147 3.67 -2.75 0.63
N GLU A 148 4.88 -3.21 0.94
CA GLU A 148 6.11 -2.42 0.89
C GLU A 148 7.18 -3.20 0.12
N THR A 149 8.05 -2.50 -0.60
CA THR A 149 9.19 -3.09 -1.31
C THR A 149 10.46 -2.32 -1.00
N ALA A 150 11.63 -2.89 -1.31
CA ALA A 150 12.91 -2.22 -1.12
C ALA A 150 13.06 -0.93 -1.95
N GLU A 151 12.35 -0.84 -3.08
CA GLU A 151 12.38 0.29 -4.01
C GLU A 151 11.26 1.31 -3.72
N GLY A 152 10.98 1.59 -2.45
CA GLY A 152 9.85 2.39 -1.93
C GLY A 152 9.64 3.81 -2.49
N LYS A 153 10.27 4.19 -3.60
CA LYS A 153 10.09 5.46 -4.32
C LYS A 153 9.40 5.32 -5.67
N ASP A 154 9.14 4.10 -6.15
CA ASP A 154 8.54 3.92 -7.47
C ASP A 154 7.01 3.94 -7.41
N ASN A 155 6.44 5.02 -7.95
CA ASN A 155 5.01 5.17 -8.28
C ASN A 155 4.42 4.00 -9.11
N ASN A 156 5.26 3.08 -9.58
CA ASN A 156 4.89 1.93 -10.38
C ASN A 156 4.16 0.84 -9.56
N ILE A 157 4.46 0.67 -8.26
CA ILE A 157 3.85 -0.42 -7.45
C ILE A 157 2.34 -0.22 -7.31
N LEU A 158 1.90 1.04 -7.12
CA LEU A 158 0.48 1.37 -7.05
C LEU A 158 -0.25 0.95 -8.33
N GLU A 159 0.32 1.27 -9.49
CA GLU A 159 -0.26 0.91 -10.79
C GLU A 159 -0.18 -0.60 -11.08
N MET A 160 0.88 -1.28 -10.64
CA MET A 160 0.99 -2.74 -10.66
C MET A 160 -0.10 -3.41 -9.84
N MET A 161 -0.31 -2.97 -8.60
CA MET A 161 -1.38 -3.50 -7.74
C MET A 161 -2.77 -3.20 -8.30
N ARG A 162 -2.97 -2.03 -8.90
CA ARG A 162 -4.22 -1.70 -9.63
C ARG A 162 -4.43 -2.62 -10.83
N THR A 163 -3.36 -2.96 -11.54
CA THR A 163 -3.40 -3.88 -12.69
C THR A 163 -3.70 -5.30 -12.23
N PHE A 164 -3.11 -5.75 -11.12
CA PHE A 164 -3.33 -7.06 -10.52
C PHE A 164 -4.80 -7.30 -10.13
N TYR A 165 -5.44 -6.33 -9.47
CA TYR A 165 -6.85 -6.43 -9.09
C TYR A 165 -7.82 -6.07 -10.23
N GLY A 166 -7.39 -5.24 -11.17
CA GLY A 166 -8.19 -4.80 -12.32
C GLY A 166 -9.29 -3.79 -11.96
N SER A 167 -9.79 -3.07 -12.98
CA SER A 167 -10.75 -1.97 -12.81
C SER A 167 -12.16 -2.39 -12.35
N GLY A 168 -12.47 -3.69 -12.36
CA GLY A 168 -13.76 -4.25 -11.97
C GLY A 168 -13.79 -4.87 -10.57
N SER A 169 -12.68 -4.84 -9.83
CA SER A 169 -12.64 -5.40 -8.48
C SER A 169 -13.46 -4.56 -7.51
N ARG A 170 -13.96 -5.22 -6.45
CA ARG A 170 -14.54 -4.56 -5.28
C ARG A 170 -13.46 -4.07 -4.31
N ASP A 171 -12.22 -4.46 -4.54
CA ASP A 171 -11.06 -4.08 -3.75
C ASP A 171 -10.62 -2.65 -4.07
N PHE A 172 -10.13 -1.93 -3.06
CA PHE A 172 -9.57 -0.59 -3.24
C PHE A 172 -8.05 -0.64 -3.13
N VAL A 173 -7.35 0.04 -4.04
CA VAL A 173 -5.88 0.13 -4.04
C VAL A 173 -5.47 1.60 -4.02
N THR A 174 -4.85 2.02 -2.92
CA THR A 174 -4.46 3.41 -2.67
C THR A 174 -3.07 3.50 -2.03
N ALA A 175 -2.54 4.72 -1.91
CA ALA A 175 -1.28 4.99 -1.22
C ALA A 175 -1.47 6.14 -0.22
N VAL A 176 -1.06 5.92 1.02
CA VAL A 176 -1.11 6.96 2.07
C VAL A 176 0.18 7.80 2.07
N ASP A 177 1.33 7.15 1.90
CA ASP A 177 2.66 7.73 1.77
C ASP A 177 3.37 7.22 0.50
N GLU A 178 4.64 7.55 0.33
CA GLU A 178 5.43 7.19 -0.87
C GLU A 178 5.86 5.71 -0.89
N ASN A 179 5.96 5.07 0.28
CA ASN A 179 6.56 3.74 0.43
C ASN A 179 5.52 2.62 0.48
N ASN A 180 4.29 2.92 0.89
CA ASN A 180 3.27 1.94 1.23
C ASN A 180 2.09 1.97 0.26
N VAL A 181 1.86 0.83 -0.41
CA VAL A 181 0.61 0.58 -1.13
C VAL A 181 -0.36 -0.16 -0.22
N ILE A 182 -1.59 0.33 -0.16
CA ILE A 182 -2.63 -0.17 0.71
C ILE A 182 -3.73 -0.78 -0.14
N VAL A 183 -4.05 -2.04 0.16
CA VAL A 183 -5.14 -2.78 -0.45
C VAL A 183 -6.23 -2.98 0.60
N VAL A 184 -7.41 -2.41 0.36
CA VAL A 184 -8.61 -2.71 1.14
C VAL A 184 -9.37 -3.79 0.40
N LYS A 185 -9.18 -5.04 0.85
CA LYS A 185 -9.76 -6.22 0.23
C LYS A 185 -11.18 -6.46 0.73
N ASP A 186 -12.11 -6.61 -0.21
CA ASP A 186 -13.49 -7.03 0.04
C ASP A 186 -13.53 -8.56 0.20
N LEU A 187 -14.22 -9.03 1.24
CA LEU A 187 -14.28 -10.44 1.62
C LEU A 187 -15.71 -10.95 1.58
N THR A 188 -15.85 -12.17 1.07
CA THR A 188 -17.10 -12.94 1.07
C THR A 188 -17.23 -13.76 2.35
N ASP A 189 -18.45 -14.26 2.64
CA ASP A 189 -18.72 -14.99 3.89
C ASP A 189 -17.96 -16.33 4.03
N GLY A 190 -17.29 -16.81 2.97
CA GLY A 190 -16.42 -17.98 3.00
C GLY A 190 -14.93 -17.68 3.19
N ASP A 191 -14.51 -16.41 3.13
CA ASP A 191 -13.10 -16.07 3.22
C ASP A 191 -12.62 -16.13 4.68
N ASP A 192 -11.72 -17.08 4.94
CA ASP A 192 -11.03 -17.22 6.21
C ASP A 192 -9.61 -16.62 6.12
N THR A 193 -8.85 -16.70 7.23
CA THR A 193 -7.47 -16.22 7.26
C THR A 193 -6.58 -16.86 6.19
N ARG A 194 -6.85 -18.11 5.78
CA ARG A 194 -6.03 -18.79 4.76
C ARG A 194 -6.27 -18.21 3.37
N GLU A 195 -7.50 -17.79 3.05
CA GLU A 195 -7.77 -17.10 1.78
C GLU A 195 -7.12 -15.71 1.74
N ILE A 196 -7.05 -15.02 2.88
CA ILE A 196 -6.33 -13.75 3.03
C ILE A 196 -4.83 -13.95 2.81
N GLU A 197 -4.23 -14.99 3.43
CA GLU A 197 -2.83 -15.36 3.24
C GLU A 197 -2.53 -15.74 1.78
N LYS A 198 -3.39 -16.54 1.13
CA LYS A 198 -3.25 -16.88 -0.29
C LYS A 198 -3.27 -15.64 -1.17
N ALA A 199 -4.15 -14.67 -0.89
CA ALA A 199 -4.17 -13.41 -1.63
C ALA A 199 -2.88 -12.61 -1.42
N ALA A 200 -2.34 -12.59 -0.20
CA ALA A 200 -1.04 -11.97 0.08
C ALA A 200 0.10 -12.66 -0.70
N THR A 201 0.17 -13.99 -0.68
CA THR A 201 1.16 -14.76 -1.46
C THR A 201 1.01 -14.54 -2.96
N ALA A 202 -0.22 -14.42 -3.47
CA ALA A 202 -0.44 -14.12 -4.88
C ALA A 202 0.06 -12.72 -5.27
N MET A 203 -0.09 -11.72 -4.40
CA MET A 203 0.49 -10.39 -4.61
C MET A 203 2.01 -10.42 -4.57
N GLU A 204 2.59 -11.11 -3.60
CA GLU A 204 4.05 -11.30 -3.50
C GLU A 204 4.61 -11.94 -4.77
N SER A 205 4.08 -13.10 -5.18
CA SER A 205 4.50 -13.79 -6.40
C SER A 205 4.26 -12.97 -7.68
N PHE A 206 3.28 -12.07 -7.70
CA PHE A 206 3.10 -11.14 -8.82
C PHE A 206 4.21 -10.08 -8.85
N LEU A 207 4.49 -9.44 -7.72
CA LEU A 207 5.53 -8.42 -7.61
C LEU A 207 6.92 -8.99 -7.90
N GLU A 208 7.22 -10.20 -7.44
CA GLU A 208 8.48 -10.89 -7.75
C GLU A 208 8.66 -11.13 -9.26
N ARG A 209 7.59 -11.51 -9.97
CA ARG A 209 7.62 -11.70 -11.42
C ARG A 209 7.83 -10.40 -12.20
N GLU A 210 7.32 -9.30 -11.66
CA GLU A 210 7.55 -7.95 -12.19
C GLU A 210 8.93 -7.38 -11.78
N GLY A 211 9.75 -8.14 -11.05
CA GLY A 211 11.14 -7.81 -10.73
C GLY A 211 11.34 -7.07 -9.41
N MET A 212 10.29 -6.92 -8.59
CA MET A 212 10.39 -6.25 -7.29
C MET A 212 11.12 -7.10 -6.26
N THR A 213 11.87 -6.46 -5.36
CA THR A 213 12.64 -7.12 -4.30
C THR A 213 12.32 -6.53 -2.93
N GLY A 214 12.65 -7.27 -1.87
CA GLY A 214 12.38 -6.88 -0.49
C GLY A 214 10.89 -6.67 -0.20
N ILE A 215 10.04 -7.51 -0.79
CA ILE A 215 8.59 -7.41 -0.68
C ILE A 215 8.17 -7.83 0.72
N HIS A 216 7.48 -6.94 1.41
CA HIS A 216 6.83 -7.22 2.69
C HIS A 216 5.34 -6.92 2.56
N ILE A 217 4.51 -7.83 3.04
CA ILE A 217 3.06 -7.69 3.05
C ILE A 217 2.56 -7.95 4.45
N ALA A 218 1.85 -6.98 5.02
CA ALA A 218 1.25 -7.11 6.35
C ALA A 218 -0.25 -6.86 6.29
N PHE A 219 -1.04 -7.57 7.09
CA PHE A 219 -2.49 -7.39 7.09
C PHE A 219 -3.12 -7.38 8.48
N GLY A 220 -4.17 -6.57 8.62
CA GLY A 220 -4.92 -6.40 9.86
C GLY A 220 -5.95 -7.49 10.12
N THR A 221 -6.80 -7.29 11.12
CA THR A 221 -7.96 -8.18 11.32
C THR A 221 -9.09 -7.88 10.34
N VAL A 222 -9.96 -8.87 10.13
CA VAL A 222 -11.18 -8.71 9.35
C VAL A 222 -12.18 -7.85 10.11
N VAL A 223 -12.63 -6.78 9.47
CA VAL A 223 -13.66 -5.87 9.98
C VAL A 223 -14.96 -6.04 9.22
N LYS A 224 -16.10 -5.66 9.82
CA LYS A 224 -17.44 -5.92 9.23
C LYS A 224 -18.08 -4.68 8.63
N GLU A 225 -17.64 -3.50 9.08
CA GLU A 225 -18.18 -2.22 8.62
C GLU A 225 -17.09 -1.31 8.04
N ILE A 226 -17.46 -0.45 7.08
CA ILE A 226 -16.55 0.51 6.45
C ILE A 226 -15.87 1.43 7.47
N LYS A 227 -16.56 1.82 8.55
CA LYS A 227 -16.00 2.69 9.60
C LYS A 227 -14.81 2.06 10.35
N GLU A 228 -14.70 0.73 10.32
CA GLU A 228 -13.66 -0.02 11.02
C GLU A 228 -12.43 -0.26 10.14
N VAL A 229 -12.46 0.11 8.86
CA VAL A 229 -11.33 -0.07 7.94
C VAL A 229 -10.07 0.65 8.44
N SER A 230 -10.21 1.80 9.09
CA SER A 230 -9.08 2.51 9.70
C SER A 230 -8.42 1.73 10.83
N ARG A 231 -9.20 0.94 11.59
CA ARG A 231 -8.67 0.03 12.60
C ARG A 231 -7.84 -1.10 11.96
N SER A 232 -8.39 -1.77 10.94
CA SER A 232 -7.66 -2.82 10.21
C SER A 232 -6.36 -2.29 9.60
N TYR A 233 -6.37 -1.04 9.10
CA TYR A 233 -5.16 -0.37 8.62
C TYR A 233 -4.11 -0.13 9.70
N LYS A 234 -4.49 0.39 10.87
CA LYS A 234 -3.56 0.58 12.00
C LYS A 234 -2.96 -0.74 12.47
N GLU A 235 -3.78 -1.80 12.47
CA GLU A 235 -3.33 -3.15 12.78
C GLU A 235 -2.33 -3.67 11.73
N ALA A 236 -2.62 -3.50 10.43
CA ALA A 236 -1.71 -3.87 9.34
C ALA A 236 -0.38 -3.09 9.41
N LYS A 237 -0.42 -1.80 9.73
CA LYS A 237 0.78 -0.96 9.89
C LYS A 237 1.64 -1.45 11.05
N MET A 238 1.03 -1.70 12.21
CA MET A 238 1.74 -2.30 13.34
C MET A 238 2.33 -3.67 12.97
N ALA A 239 1.61 -4.48 12.19
CA ALA A 239 2.11 -5.77 11.74
C ALA A 239 3.32 -5.64 10.80
N MET A 240 3.34 -4.63 9.93
CA MET A 240 4.49 -4.31 9.08
C MET A 240 5.72 -3.96 9.92
N ASP A 241 5.57 -3.02 10.85
CA ASP A 241 6.68 -2.51 11.65
C ASP A 241 7.21 -3.59 12.61
N VAL A 242 6.32 -4.26 13.36
CA VAL A 242 6.68 -5.35 14.28
C VAL A 242 7.27 -6.55 13.52
N GLY A 243 6.76 -6.79 12.32
CA GLY A 243 7.22 -7.83 11.43
C GLY A 243 8.71 -7.74 11.10
N LYS A 244 9.14 -6.56 10.66
CA LYS A 244 10.55 -6.28 10.34
C LYS A 244 11.51 -6.45 11.52
N ILE A 245 11.02 -6.31 12.75
CA ILE A 245 11.86 -6.35 13.97
C ILE A 245 12.02 -7.79 14.46
N PHE A 246 10.93 -8.57 14.45
CA PHE A 246 10.89 -9.86 15.14
C PHE A 246 10.74 -11.07 14.22
N PHE A 247 10.40 -10.84 12.95
CA PHE A 247 10.07 -11.86 11.96
C PHE A 247 10.70 -11.52 10.60
N ASP A 248 11.97 -11.12 10.62
CA ASP A 248 12.77 -10.71 9.45
C ASP A 248 12.90 -11.79 8.36
N GLU A 249 12.69 -13.07 8.71
CA GLU A 249 12.65 -14.18 7.74
C GLU A 249 11.29 -14.33 7.01
N ARG A 250 10.25 -13.57 7.42
CA ARG A 250 8.91 -13.66 6.85
C ARG A 250 8.55 -12.41 6.06
N ASN A 251 8.20 -12.61 4.80
CA ASN A 251 7.69 -11.53 3.95
C ASN A 251 6.21 -11.23 4.20
N ILE A 252 5.42 -12.19 4.69
CA ILE A 252 3.98 -12.03 4.92
C ILE A 252 3.64 -12.19 6.40
N ILE A 253 2.98 -11.20 6.98
CA ILE A 253 2.73 -11.15 8.43
C ILE A 253 1.31 -10.68 8.74
N ALA A 254 0.58 -11.49 9.49
CA ALA A 254 -0.75 -11.14 10.00
C ALA A 254 -0.66 -10.44 11.37
N TYR A 255 -1.52 -9.46 11.61
CA TYR A 255 -1.63 -8.81 12.93
C TYR A 255 -1.91 -9.80 14.08
N SER A 256 -2.66 -10.88 13.80
CA SER A 256 -2.96 -11.93 14.78
C SER A 256 -1.72 -12.73 15.21
N GLU A 257 -0.63 -12.70 14.44
CA GLU A 257 0.59 -13.48 14.71
C GLU A 257 1.64 -12.71 15.53
N LEU A 258 1.46 -11.40 15.75
CA LEU A 258 2.47 -10.57 16.41
C LEU A 258 2.77 -10.95 17.86
N GLY A 259 1.88 -11.70 18.51
CA GLY A 259 2.08 -12.21 19.88
C GLY A 259 2.43 -11.11 20.88
N ILE A 260 3.53 -11.30 21.62
CA ILE A 260 4.05 -10.31 22.59
C ILE A 260 4.78 -9.15 21.91
N GLY A 261 5.23 -9.30 20.66
CA GLY A 261 5.92 -8.26 19.90
C GLY A 261 5.10 -6.98 19.77
N ARG A 262 3.78 -7.10 19.59
CA ARG A 262 2.85 -5.94 19.55
C ARG A 262 2.79 -5.15 20.85
N LEU A 263 3.05 -5.78 22.00
CA LEU A 263 3.08 -5.13 23.30
C LEU A 263 4.41 -4.40 23.48
N ILE A 264 5.51 -5.06 23.13
CA ILE A 264 6.86 -4.50 23.22
C ILE A 264 6.97 -3.24 22.36
N TYR A 265 6.44 -3.27 21.14
CA TYR A 265 6.44 -2.12 20.22
C TYR A 265 5.68 -0.89 20.74
N GLN A 266 4.76 -1.08 21.69
CA GLN A 266 4.03 0.03 22.32
C GLN A 266 4.76 0.61 23.53
N LEU A 267 5.87 -0.02 23.98
CA LEU A 267 6.61 0.45 25.15
C LEU A 267 7.50 1.65 24.80
N PRO A 268 7.46 2.71 25.62
CA PRO A 268 8.43 3.80 25.54
C PRO A 268 9.88 3.31 25.71
N ILE A 269 10.79 3.79 24.85
CA ILE A 269 12.22 3.45 24.90
C ILE A 269 12.87 3.66 26.28
N PRO A 270 12.56 4.71 27.06
CA PRO A 270 13.11 4.86 28.40
C PRO A 270 12.78 3.69 29.34
N LEU A 271 11.58 3.11 29.25
CA LEU A 271 11.19 1.93 30.04
C LEU A 271 11.95 0.69 29.59
N CYS A 272 12.13 0.51 28.29
CA CYS A 272 12.97 -0.55 27.73
C CYS A 272 14.41 -0.45 28.27
N LYS A 273 15.02 0.74 28.24
CA LYS A 273 16.37 1.00 28.77
C LYS A 273 16.48 0.70 30.26
N MET A 274 15.47 1.06 31.06
CA MET A 274 15.41 0.70 32.48
C MET A 274 15.34 -0.81 32.69
N PHE A 275 14.44 -1.51 31.99
CA PHE A 275 14.28 -2.96 32.08
C PHE A 275 15.57 -3.71 31.75
N ILE A 276 16.24 -3.35 30.65
CA ILE A 276 17.52 -3.99 30.26
C ILE A 276 18.62 -3.72 31.29
N LYS A 277 18.68 -2.51 31.86
CA LYS A 277 19.65 -2.17 32.90
C LYS A 277 19.44 -2.98 34.19
N GLU A 278 18.20 -3.27 34.56
CA GLU A 278 17.86 -4.10 35.73
C GLU A 278 18.26 -5.57 35.51
N ILE A 279 18.00 -6.12 34.32
CA ILE A 279 18.29 -7.53 34.02
C ILE A 279 19.79 -7.79 33.79
N PHE A 280 20.49 -6.91 33.06
CA PHE A 280 21.88 -7.15 32.66
C PHE A 280 22.89 -6.26 33.37
N GLY A 281 22.46 -5.43 34.33
CA GLY A 281 23.35 -4.61 35.16
C GLY A 281 24.19 -3.59 34.38
N GLY A 282 23.73 -3.17 33.19
CA GLY A 282 24.46 -2.25 32.31
C GLY A 282 25.33 -2.93 31.23
N LYS A 283 25.32 -4.26 31.13
CA LYS A 283 25.81 -4.98 29.93
C LYS A 283 24.70 -5.03 28.88
N SER A 284 25.06 -5.00 27.60
CA SER A 284 24.09 -5.26 26.53
C SER A 284 24.05 -6.76 26.24
N PRO A 285 22.90 -7.35 25.90
CA PRO A 285 22.84 -8.64 25.22
C PRO A 285 23.68 -8.72 23.94
N ASP A 286 24.00 -7.58 23.33
CA ASP A 286 24.94 -7.51 22.20
C ASP A 286 26.39 -7.85 22.61
N ASP A 287 26.70 -7.87 23.91
CA ASP A 287 28.00 -8.32 24.43
C ASP A 287 28.13 -9.85 24.44
N PHE A 288 27.05 -10.61 24.15
CA PHE A 288 27.13 -12.06 24.02
C PHE A 288 27.78 -12.46 22.70
N ASP A 289 28.69 -13.44 22.77
CA ASP A 289 29.24 -14.05 21.57
C ASP A 289 28.16 -14.80 20.77
N GLU A 290 28.40 -14.93 19.47
CA GLU A 290 27.48 -15.58 18.52
C GLU A 290 27.15 -17.02 18.94
N GLU A 291 28.12 -17.73 19.55
CA GLU A 291 27.95 -19.09 20.06
C GLU A 291 26.94 -19.15 21.21
N THR A 292 26.98 -18.18 22.12
CA THR A 292 26.06 -18.05 23.25
C THR A 292 24.66 -17.73 22.75
N LEU A 293 24.52 -16.76 21.83
CA LEU A 293 23.23 -16.42 21.22
C LEU A 293 22.62 -17.61 20.47
N THR A 294 23.43 -18.34 19.70
CA THR A 294 23.00 -19.56 19.01
C THR A 294 22.54 -20.62 20.00
N THR A 295 23.27 -20.80 21.10
CA THR A 295 22.89 -21.74 22.16
C THR A 295 21.55 -21.38 22.78
N ILE A 296 21.32 -20.10 23.08
CA ILE A 296 20.06 -19.58 23.65
C ILE A 296 18.90 -19.78 22.68
N ASN A 297 19.05 -19.36 21.42
CA ASN A 297 18.01 -19.47 20.41
C ASN A 297 17.60 -20.94 20.20
N LYS A 298 18.58 -21.84 20.05
CA LYS A 298 18.32 -23.28 19.92
C LYS A 298 17.71 -23.88 21.17
N PHE A 299 18.05 -23.38 22.36
CA PHE A 299 17.43 -23.82 23.60
C PHE A 299 15.96 -23.41 23.68
N PHE A 300 15.61 -22.19 23.24
CA PHE A 300 14.22 -21.73 23.13
C PHE A 300 13.43 -22.48 22.06
N GLU A 301 13.99 -22.72 20.87
CA GLU A 301 13.36 -23.50 19.80
C GLU A 301 12.95 -24.90 20.28
N ASN A 302 13.79 -25.52 21.12
CA ASN A 302 13.53 -26.85 21.69
C ASN A 302 12.75 -26.81 23.01
N SER A 303 12.05 -25.71 23.31
CA SER A 303 11.22 -25.58 24.52
C SER A 303 12.01 -25.88 25.82
N LEU A 304 13.25 -25.38 25.90
CA LEU A 304 14.15 -25.55 27.05
C LEU A 304 14.60 -27.01 27.28
N ASN A 305 14.48 -27.88 26.27
CA ASN A 305 14.89 -29.27 26.37
C ASN A 305 16.40 -29.45 26.12
N VAL A 306 17.15 -29.71 27.19
CA VAL A 306 18.61 -29.89 27.15
C VAL A 306 19.04 -31.01 26.19
N SER A 307 18.31 -32.12 26.15
CA SER A 307 18.68 -33.26 25.31
C SER A 307 18.52 -32.94 23.82
N GLU A 308 17.38 -32.39 23.42
CA GLU A 308 17.14 -32.00 22.03
C GLU A 308 18.08 -30.91 21.56
N THR A 309 18.28 -29.87 22.38
CA THR A 309 19.20 -28.78 22.04
C THR A 309 20.63 -29.27 21.87
N SER A 310 21.10 -30.18 22.74
CA SER A 310 22.45 -30.74 22.61
C SER A 310 22.63 -31.54 21.30
N ARG A 311 21.59 -32.26 20.86
CA ARG A 311 21.58 -32.96 19.57
C ARG A 311 21.61 -31.99 18.39
N GLN A 312 20.78 -30.95 18.41
CA GLN A 312 20.69 -29.99 17.32
C GLN A 312 21.95 -29.11 17.19
N LEU A 313 22.63 -28.83 18.31
CA LEU A 313 23.91 -28.12 18.34
C LEU A 313 25.12 -29.03 18.07
N PHE A 314 24.93 -30.34 17.90
CA PHE A 314 26.00 -31.34 17.75
C PHE A 314 27.04 -31.31 18.89
N ILE A 315 26.59 -31.05 20.13
CA ILE A 315 27.44 -31.02 21.33
C ILE A 315 26.97 -32.04 22.37
N HIS A 316 27.84 -32.38 23.32
CA HIS A 316 27.45 -33.21 24.45
C HIS A 316 26.55 -32.45 25.43
N ARG A 317 25.59 -33.14 26.05
CA ARG A 317 24.67 -32.58 27.06
C ARG A 317 25.39 -31.77 28.15
N ASN A 318 26.51 -32.30 28.66
CA ASN A 318 27.27 -31.61 29.71
C ASN A 318 27.90 -30.29 29.22
N THR A 319 28.30 -30.22 27.95
CA THR A 319 28.81 -28.98 27.35
C THR A 319 27.71 -27.93 27.27
N LEU A 320 26.48 -28.32 26.91
CA LEU A 320 25.33 -27.42 26.93
C LEU A 320 25.04 -26.92 28.34
N VAL A 321 25.00 -27.82 29.34
CA VAL A 321 24.80 -27.45 30.74
C VAL A 321 25.86 -26.46 31.21
N TYR A 322 27.13 -26.68 30.88
CA TYR A 322 28.21 -25.75 31.21
C TYR A 322 28.00 -24.36 30.59
N ARG A 323 27.53 -24.28 29.33
CA ARG A 323 27.20 -23.00 28.69
C ARG A 323 26.05 -22.29 29.39
N LEU A 324 25.00 -23.02 29.77
CA LEU A 324 23.87 -22.47 30.52
C LEU A 324 24.29 -21.99 31.92
N ASP A 325 25.17 -22.72 32.62
CA ASP A 325 25.70 -22.31 33.93
C ASP A 325 26.60 -21.05 33.80
N LYS A 326 27.37 -20.94 32.70
CA LYS A 326 28.17 -19.73 32.40
C LYS A 326 27.25 -18.53 32.15
N LEU A 327 26.16 -18.72 31.41
CA LEU A 327 25.12 -17.71 31.20
C LEU A 327 24.51 -17.26 32.53
N GLN A 328 24.06 -18.20 33.35
CA GLN A 328 23.49 -17.91 34.67
C GLN A 328 24.45 -17.12 35.56
N LYS A 329 25.75 -17.45 35.57
CA LYS A 329 26.75 -16.67 36.32
C LYS A 329 26.91 -15.24 35.83
N ASN A 330 26.73 -15.01 34.54
CA ASN A 330 26.91 -13.71 33.92
C ASN A 330 25.69 -12.80 34.05
N THR A 331 24.48 -13.38 34.04
CA THR A 331 23.21 -12.65 33.95
C THR A 331 22.34 -12.80 35.19
N GLY A 332 22.62 -13.77 36.06
CA GLY A 332 21.78 -14.13 37.20
C GLY A 332 20.55 -14.96 36.84
N LEU A 333 20.29 -15.21 35.55
CA LEU A 333 19.09 -15.90 35.06
C LEU A 333 19.39 -17.36 34.68
N ASP A 334 18.65 -18.31 35.24
CA ASP A 334 18.74 -19.72 34.85
C ASP A 334 17.72 -20.04 33.75
N LEU A 335 18.17 -20.15 32.50
CA LEU A 335 17.27 -20.45 31.37
C LEU A 335 16.54 -21.79 31.48
N ARG A 336 16.94 -22.68 32.39
CA ARG A 336 16.20 -23.94 32.68
C ARG A 336 14.94 -23.68 33.51
N VAL A 337 14.88 -22.55 34.21
CA VAL A 337 13.70 -22.08 34.93
C VAL A 337 12.84 -21.27 33.98
N PHE A 338 11.58 -21.65 33.85
CA PHE A 338 10.66 -21.05 32.88
C PHE A 338 10.49 -19.53 33.04
N GLU A 339 10.38 -19.03 34.28
CA GLU A 339 10.23 -17.60 34.56
C GLU A 339 11.47 -16.79 34.13
N ASP A 340 12.66 -17.29 34.44
CA ASP A 340 13.93 -16.67 34.04
C ASP A 340 14.12 -16.74 32.52
N ALA A 341 13.72 -17.86 31.91
CA ALA A 341 13.75 -18.07 30.47
C ALA A 341 12.84 -17.08 29.72
N ILE A 342 11.61 -16.85 30.22
CA ILE A 342 10.70 -15.84 29.67
C ILE A 342 11.30 -14.44 29.83
N THR A 343 11.81 -14.13 31.02
CA THR A 343 12.42 -12.82 31.30
C THR A 343 13.56 -12.54 30.32
N PHE A 344 14.43 -13.53 30.11
CA PHE A 344 15.52 -13.43 29.16
C PHE A 344 15.02 -13.26 27.72
N ARG A 345 14.02 -14.05 27.30
CA ARG A 345 13.45 -13.97 25.95
C ARG A 345 12.84 -12.59 25.68
N ILE A 346 12.09 -12.04 26.63
CA ILE A 346 11.53 -10.69 26.52
C ILE A 346 12.66 -9.66 26.43
N ALA A 347 13.71 -9.80 27.25
CA ALA A 347 14.83 -8.87 27.22
C ALA A 347 15.56 -8.87 25.86
N LEU A 348 15.77 -10.04 25.24
CA LEU A 348 16.30 -10.11 23.88
C LEU A 348 15.40 -9.40 22.85
N MET A 349 14.08 -9.58 22.95
CA MET A 349 13.13 -8.89 22.07
C MET A 349 13.16 -7.37 22.29
N VAL A 350 13.22 -6.92 23.53
CA VAL A 350 13.30 -5.49 23.87
C VAL A 350 14.56 -4.86 23.29
N VAL A 351 15.70 -5.56 23.32
CA VAL A 351 16.95 -5.07 22.69
C VAL A 351 16.83 -4.98 21.17
N LYS A 352 16.29 -6.01 20.51
CA LYS A 352 16.01 -5.93 19.06
C LYS A 352 15.15 -4.71 18.69
N TYR A 353 14.10 -4.45 19.47
CA TYR A 353 13.25 -3.27 19.30
C TYR A 353 14.00 -1.96 19.52
N MET A 354 14.80 -1.86 20.59
CA MET A 354 15.61 -0.66 20.86
C MET A 354 16.59 -0.38 19.72
N ASN A 355 17.32 -1.40 19.25
CA ASN A 355 18.29 -1.26 18.17
C ASN A 355 17.61 -0.82 16.86
N TYR A 356 16.42 -1.36 16.57
CA TYR A 356 15.64 -0.94 15.41
C TYR A 356 15.14 0.51 15.54
N MET A 357 14.75 0.98 16.73
CA MET A 357 14.31 2.37 16.92
C MET A 357 15.48 3.37 16.81
N GLU A 358 16.67 2.98 17.27
CA GLU A 358 17.88 3.81 17.13
C GLU A 358 18.34 3.96 15.67
N SER A 359 18.03 3.01 14.77
CA SER A 359 18.34 3.15 13.34
C SER A 359 17.46 4.16 12.59
N PHE A 360 16.40 4.69 13.20
CA PHE A 360 15.57 5.78 12.62
C PHE A 360 15.91 7.17 13.19
N GLU A 361 16.70 7.26 14.27
CA GLU A 361 17.12 8.55 14.86
C GLU A 361 18.40 9.12 14.22
N TYR A 362 19.00 8.43 13.23
CA TYR A 362 20.24 8.83 12.54
C TYR A 362 20.07 9.09 11.05
#